data_AF-A0A7S0VMK0-F1
#
_entry.id   AF-A0A7S0VMK0-F1
#
_cell.length_a   1.000
_cell.length_b   1.000
_cell.length_c   1.000
_cell.angle_alpha   90.00
_cell.angle_beta   90.00
_cell.angle_gamma   90.00
#
_symmetry.space_group_name_H-M   'P 1'
#
loop_
_entity.id
_entity.type
_entity.pdbx_description
1 polymer ?
#
loop_
_entity_poly.entity_id
_entity_poly.type
_entity_poly.pdbx_seq_one_letter_code
_entity_poly.pdbx_strand_id
1 'polypeptide(L)'
;RRPFPPRAAPPKPQPPPPAEDKKKEGAAPAAAKASETYTFVLFEGEDEKGEIKVSTKAKWAEFLSAAKTSLGYEVGSIKYDDEYGESKENDIVCKTADDWEDVLAMMEEDAKDIKGELNVEVIKASSAAAAPAAAKSAGAAEAKKEEPQGELAPSLLGGDAKAAAAAK
;
A
#
# COMPACT_ATOMS: atom_id res chain seq x y z
N ARG A 1 62.67 -8.09 -4.15
CA ARG A 1 61.24 -8.50 -4.16
C ARG A 1 60.70 -8.29 -2.75
N ARG A 2 59.84 -7.30 -2.52
CA ARG A 2 59.25 -7.05 -1.20
C ARG A 2 58.10 -8.05 -0.97
N PRO A 3 57.99 -8.68 0.21
CA PRO A 3 56.86 -9.55 0.51
C PRO A 3 55.58 -8.72 0.60
N PHE A 4 54.51 -9.19 -0.06
CA PHE A 4 53.18 -8.63 0.08
C PHE A 4 52.68 -8.89 1.52
N PRO A 5 52.08 -7.89 2.19
CA PRO A 5 51.46 -8.12 3.48
C PRO A 5 50.28 -9.10 3.32
N PRO A 6 50.04 -9.97 4.30
CA PRO A 6 48.91 -10.88 4.27
C PRO A 6 47.61 -10.07 4.24
N ARG A 7 46.74 -10.43 3.29
CA ARG A 7 45.40 -9.86 3.13
C ARG A 7 44.62 -10.13 4.43
N ALA A 8 44.14 -9.09 5.10
CA ALA A 8 43.32 -9.22 6.29
C ALA A 8 42.10 -10.10 5.97
N ALA A 9 41.84 -11.09 6.81
CA ALA A 9 40.65 -11.93 6.70
C ALA A 9 39.39 -11.03 6.76
N PRO A 10 38.35 -11.31 5.97
CA PRO A 10 37.08 -10.60 6.10
C PRO A 10 36.57 -10.74 7.54
N PRO A 11 35.98 -9.67 8.12
CA PRO A 11 35.36 -9.75 9.43
C PRO A 11 34.33 -10.89 9.40
N LYS A 12 34.34 -11.74 10.43
CA LYS A 12 33.31 -12.76 10.60
C LYS A 12 31.94 -12.05 10.60
N PRO A 13 30.90 -12.64 10.00
CA PRO A 13 29.54 -12.11 10.12
C PRO A 13 29.25 -11.93 11.61
N GLN A 14 28.96 -10.70 11.99
CA GLN A 14 28.55 -10.36 13.34
C GLN A 14 27.25 -11.15 13.59
N PRO A 15 27.12 -11.90 14.70
CA PRO A 15 25.85 -12.52 15.03
C PRO A 15 24.79 -11.41 15.06
N PRO A 16 23.56 -11.68 14.57
CA PRO A 16 22.48 -10.72 14.72
C PRO A 16 22.42 -10.31 16.19
N PRO A 17 22.23 -9.01 16.49
CA PRO A 17 21.99 -8.60 17.86
C PRO A 17 20.86 -9.49 18.42
N PRO A 18 20.96 -9.97 19.67
CA PRO A 18 19.82 -10.62 20.31
C PRO A 18 18.62 -9.70 20.10
N ALA A 19 17.51 -10.25 19.61
CA ALA A 19 16.24 -9.54 19.49
C ALA A 19 15.98 -8.87 20.84
N GLU A 20 16.34 -7.60 20.93
CA GLU A 20 16.18 -6.82 22.13
C GLU A 20 14.67 -6.59 22.15
N ASP A 21 14.03 -7.33 23.05
CA ASP A 21 12.65 -7.22 23.49
C ASP A 21 12.40 -5.75 23.88
N LYS A 22 12.23 -4.91 22.87
CA LYS A 22 11.76 -3.55 22.99
C LYS A 22 10.27 -3.65 23.16
N LYS A 23 9.92 -4.14 24.35
CA LYS A 23 8.70 -3.87 25.07
C LYS A 23 8.47 -2.35 25.11
N LYS A 24 7.94 -1.80 24.01
CA LYS A 24 7.25 -0.51 23.97
C LYS A 24 5.77 -0.81 24.26
N GLU A 25 5.54 -1.36 25.44
CA GLU A 25 4.23 -1.30 26.10
C GLU A 25 4.02 0.18 26.46
N GLY A 26 3.22 0.90 25.67
CA GLY A 26 3.07 2.33 25.90
C GLY A 26 2.22 3.15 24.94
N ALA A 27 1.38 2.52 24.10
CA ALA A 27 0.19 3.16 23.57
C ALA A 27 -0.82 2.07 23.23
N ALA A 28 -1.70 1.76 24.18
CA ALA A 28 -2.93 1.05 23.86
C ALA A 28 -3.62 1.80 22.71
N PRO A 29 -3.98 1.13 21.59
CA PRO A 29 -4.82 1.76 20.59
C PRO A 29 -6.14 2.07 21.27
N ALA A 30 -6.40 3.35 21.50
CA ALA A 30 -7.70 3.84 21.90
C ALA A 30 -8.72 3.22 20.95
N ALA A 31 -9.68 2.49 21.53
CA ALA A 31 -10.70 1.77 20.82
C ALA A 31 -11.33 2.60 19.70
N ALA A 32 -11.32 2.03 18.50
CA ALA A 32 -12.43 2.03 17.56
C ALA A 32 -13.23 3.34 17.48
N LYS A 33 -12.63 4.36 16.86
CA LYS A 33 -13.38 5.23 15.96
C LYS A 33 -12.77 4.98 14.59
N ALA A 34 -13.60 4.63 13.61
CA ALA A 34 -13.21 4.38 12.22
C ALA A 34 -12.03 5.26 11.83
N SER A 35 -10.82 4.68 11.85
CA SER A 35 -9.59 5.46 11.73
C SER A 35 -9.51 5.89 10.29
N GLU A 36 -9.80 7.16 10.00
CA GLU A 36 -9.65 7.78 8.68
C GLU A 36 -8.16 7.87 8.23
N THR A 37 -7.29 7.07 8.85
CA THR A 37 -5.85 7.04 8.65
C THR A 37 -5.32 5.62 8.70
N TYR A 38 -4.51 5.27 7.70
CA TYR A 38 -3.72 4.04 7.61
C TYR A 38 -2.30 4.28 8.10
N THR A 39 -1.71 3.25 8.67
CA THR A 39 -0.32 3.22 9.15
C THR A 39 0.51 2.42 8.16
N PHE A 40 1.54 3.03 7.58
CA PHE A 40 2.48 2.37 6.68
C PHE A 40 3.83 2.29 7.36
N VAL A 41 4.32 1.09 7.58
CA VAL A 41 5.65 0.83 8.14
C VAL A 41 6.64 0.75 6.98
N LEU A 42 7.58 1.68 6.95
CA LEU A 42 8.56 1.86 5.88
C LEU A 42 9.81 1.00 6.17
N PHE A 43 10.11 0.07 5.29
CA PHE A 43 11.30 -0.78 5.33
C PHE A 43 12.26 -0.45 4.18
N GLU A 44 13.57 -0.54 4.39
CA GLU A 44 14.56 -0.50 3.32
C GLU A 44 15.35 -1.81 3.34
N GLY A 45 14.92 -2.78 2.53
CA GLY A 45 15.35 -4.16 2.67
C GLY A 45 14.83 -4.74 3.99
N GLU A 46 15.74 -5.11 4.90
CA GLU A 46 15.40 -5.71 6.20
C GLU A 46 15.31 -4.67 7.33
N ASP A 47 15.69 -3.42 7.08
CA ASP A 47 15.75 -2.36 8.10
C ASP A 47 14.45 -1.54 8.14
N GLU A 48 13.78 -1.53 9.29
CA GLU A 48 12.68 -0.59 9.56
C GLU A 48 13.22 0.84 9.65
N LYS A 49 12.77 1.71 8.74
CA LYS A 49 13.14 3.13 8.74
C LYS A 49 12.19 3.99 9.55
N GLY A 50 10.93 3.57 9.68
CA GLY A 50 9.93 4.24 10.51
C GLY A 50 8.51 3.90 10.07
N GLU A 51 7.53 4.56 10.69
CA GLU A 51 6.11 4.46 10.35
C GLU A 51 5.57 5.83 9.95
N ILE A 52 4.67 5.86 8.96
CA ILE A 52 3.93 7.06 8.58
C ILE A 52 2.43 6.80 8.64
N LYS A 53 1.68 7.81 9.08
CA LYS A 53 0.23 7.76 9.18
C LYS A 53 -0.34 8.70 8.15
N VAL A 54 -1.09 8.15 7.20
CA VAL A 54 -1.69 8.92 6.11
C VAL A 54 -3.19 8.68 6.11
N SER A 55 -3.96 9.64 5.61
CA SER A 55 -5.42 9.48 5.55
C SER A 55 -5.84 8.37 4.57
N THR A 56 -7.00 7.74 4.78
CA THR A 56 -7.57 6.79 3.80
C THR A 56 -7.88 7.42 2.45
N LYS A 57 -7.97 8.75 2.40
CA LYS A 57 -8.13 9.55 1.17
C LYS A 57 -6.82 10.23 0.73
N ALA A 58 -5.69 9.83 1.31
CA ALA A 58 -4.41 10.43 0.98
C ALA A 58 -4.04 10.09 -0.46
N LYS A 59 -3.59 11.10 -1.20
CA LYS A 59 -3.07 10.90 -2.55
C LYS A 59 -1.65 10.36 -2.48
N TRP A 60 -1.22 9.67 -3.53
CA TRP A 60 0.16 9.21 -3.67
C TRP A 60 1.21 10.30 -3.38
N ALA A 61 0.96 11.54 -3.82
CA ALA A 61 1.84 12.68 -3.54
C ALA A 61 1.95 13.04 -2.04
N GLU A 62 0.89 12.86 -1.26
CA GLU A 62 0.88 13.10 0.19
C GLU A 62 1.73 12.03 0.89
N PHE A 63 1.55 10.76 0.50
CA PHE A 63 2.38 9.65 0.98
C PHE A 63 3.85 9.88 0.67
N LEU A 64 4.21 10.21 -0.57
CA LEU A 64 5.59 10.49 -0.97
C LEU A 64 6.19 11.67 -0.18
N SER A 65 5.39 12.70 0.11
CA SER A 65 5.84 13.84 0.91
C SER A 65 6.07 13.45 2.37
N ALA A 66 5.20 12.63 2.96
CA ALA A 66 5.35 12.11 4.31
C ALA A 66 6.56 11.17 4.41
N ALA A 67 6.69 10.23 3.47
CA ALA A 67 7.81 9.30 3.40
C ALA A 67 9.15 10.05 3.20
N LYS A 68 9.19 11.05 2.30
CA LYS A 68 10.37 11.90 2.11
C LYS A 68 10.77 12.66 3.36
N THR A 69 9.78 13.12 4.13
CA THR A 69 10.03 13.81 5.41
C THR A 69 10.57 12.84 6.46
N SER A 70 10.05 11.61 6.51
CA SER A 70 10.49 10.58 7.45
C SER A 70 11.88 10.02 7.12
N LEU A 71 12.15 9.77 5.84
CA LEU A 71 13.36 9.09 5.37
C LEU A 71 14.51 10.05 5.02
N GLY A 72 14.19 11.33 4.75
CA GLY A 72 15.16 12.33 4.31
C GLY A 72 15.60 12.19 2.84
N TYR A 73 14.96 11.32 2.05
CA TYR A 73 15.21 11.16 0.62
C TYR A 73 13.93 10.90 -0.16
N GLU A 74 13.99 11.06 -1.48
CA GLU A 74 12.84 10.85 -2.36
C GLU A 74 12.58 9.36 -2.62
N VAL A 75 11.36 8.91 -2.34
CA VAL A 75 10.90 7.55 -2.64
C VAL A 75 10.42 7.52 -4.08
N GLY A 76 10.89 6.53 -4.86
CA GLY A 76 10.51 6.39 -6.27
C GLY A 76 9.38 5.39 -6.46
N SER A 77 9.39 4.32 -5.67
CA SER A 77 8.38 3.28 -5.68
C SER A 77 8.37 2.58 -4.33
N ILE A 78 7.25 1.95 -4.00
CA ILE A 78 7.16 1.07 -2.83
C ILE A 78 6.84 -0.33 -3.29
N LYS A 79 7.33 -1.32 -2.57
CA LYS A 79 6.85 -2.69 -2.65
C LYS A 79 6.04 -3.01 -1.42
N TYR A 80 5.04 -3.83 -1.56
CA TYR A 80 4.30 -4.35 -0.43
C TYR A 80 3.97 -5.82 -0.69
N ASP A 81 3.68 -6.52 0.40
CA ASP A 81 3.32 -7.93 0.37
C ASP A 81 1.82 -8.05 0.62
N ASP A 82 1.08 -8.60 -0.34
CA ASP A 82 -0.32 -8.92 -0.16
C ASP A 82 -0.43 -10.37 0.35
N GLU A 83 -0.33 -10.50 1.68
CA GLU A 83 -0.61 -11.76 2.36
C GLU A 83 -2.11 -12.01 2.59
N TYR A 84 -2.95 -11.00 2.31
CA TYR A 84 -4.36 -10.91 2.67
C TYR A 84 -5.23 -10.79 1.41
N GLY A 85 -5.20 -11.85 0.59
CA GLY A 85 -6.04 -11.96 -0.61
C GLY A 85 -6.22 -13.42 -1.03
N GLU A 86 -7.20 -13.69 -1.91
CA GLU A 86 -7.34 -15.02 -2.53
C GLU A 86 -6.13 -15.37 -3.41
N SER A 87 -5.50 -14.34 -3.99
CA SER A 87 -4.26 -14.43 -4.76
C SER A 87 -3.14 -13.77 -3.96
N LYS A 88 -2.43 -14.55 -3.16
CA LYS A 88 -1.26 -14.06 -2.42
C LYS A 88 -0.16 -13.66 -3.40
N GLU A 89 0.10 -12.38 -3.51
CA GLU A 89 1.13 -11.82 -4.37
C GLU A 89 2.19 -11.13 -3.51
N ASN A 90 3.42 -11.64 -3.61
CA ASN A 90 4.56 -11.02 -2.96
C ASN A 90 5.24 -10.03 -3.93
N ASP A 91 5.88 -9.00 -3.39
CA ASP A 91 6.63 -7.98 -4.16
C ASP A 91 5.77 -7.11 -5.11
N ILE A 92 4.53 -6.78 -4.75
CA ILE A 92 3.71 -5.89 -5.59
C ILE A 92 4.32 -4.49 -5.57
N VAL A 93 4.68 -3.96 -6.75
CA VAL A 93 5.40 -2.68 -6.87
C VAL A 93 4.43 -1.54 -7.22
N CYS A 94 4.14 -0.68 -6.25
CA CYS A 94 3.37 0.54 -6.46
C CYS A 94 4.31 1.68 -6.95
N LYS A 95 4.03 2.18 -8.16
CA LYS A 95 4.82 3.27 -8.79
C LYS A 95 3.95 4.46 -9.18
N THR A 96 2.68 4.22 -9.47
CA THR A 96 1.76 5.24 -9.99
C THR A 96 0.68 5.57 -8.97
N ALA A 97 -0.03 6.66 -9.21
CA ALA A 97 -1.17 7.04 -8.37
C ALA A 97 -2.33 6.05 -8.52
N ASP A 98 -2.46 5.38 -9.66
CA ASP A 98 -3.48 4.36 -9.93
C ASP A 98 -3.24 3.12 -9.05
N ASP A 99 -2.00 2.61 -9.04
CA ASP A 99 -1.59 1.52 -8.14
C ASP A 99 -1.83 1.87 -6.66
N TRP A 100 -1.70 3.15 -6.30
CA TRP A 100 -1.94 3.60 -4.92
C TRP A 100 -3.42 3.60 -4.56
N GLU A 101 -4.32 3.90 -5.50
CA GLU A 101 -5.76 3.80 -5.26
C GLU A 101 -6.18 2.34 -5.05
N ASP A 102 -5.58 1.39 -5.78
CA ASP A 102 -5.78 -0.04 -5.55
C ASP A 102 -5.29 -0.48 -4.16
N VAL A 103 -4.11 -0.02 -3.73
CA VAL A 103 -3.59 -0.29 -2.36
C VAL A 103 -4.56 0.23 -1.29
N LEU A 104 -5.08 1.45 -1.47
CA LEU A 104 -6.03 2.03 -0.51
C LEU A 104 -7.37 1.29 -0.49
N ALA A 105 -7.84 0.83 -1.65
CA ALA A 105 -9.07 0.03 -1.76
C ALA A 105 -8.91 -1.31 -1.04
N MET A 106 -7.79 -2.01 -1.28
CA MET A 106 -7.45 -3.24 -0.58
C MET A 106 -7.34 -3.01 0.93
N MET A 107 -6.61 -1.97 1.36
CA MET A 107 -6.54 -1.61 2.77
C MET A 107 -7.90 -1.26 3.36
N GLU A 108 -8.88 -0.77 2.60
CA GLU A 108 -10.23 -0.49 3.10
C GLU A 108 -11.05 -1.76 3.30
N GLU A 109 -10.94 -2.72 2.38
CA GLU A 109 -11.57 -4.03 2.48
C GLU A 109 -10.99 -4.83 3.66
N ASP A 110 -9.66 -4.85 3.78
CA ASP A 110 -8.93 -5.60 4.80
C ASP A 110 -8.60 -4.80 6.06
N ALA A 111 -9.01 -3.52 6.16
CA ALA A 111 -8.69 -2.62 7.28
C ALA A 111 -8.97 -3.25 8.65
N LYS A 112 -10.02 -4.08 8.71
CA LYS A 112 -10.48 -4.77 9.92
C LYS A 112 -9.56 -5.92 10.31
N ASP A 113 -8.95 -6.56 9.34
CA ASP A 113 -8.10 -7.74 9.49
C ASP A 113 -6.64 -7.34 9.73
N ILE A 114 -6.12 -6.37 8.96
CA ILE A 114 -4.75 -5.85 9.10
C ILE A 114 -4.62 -4.73 10.15
N LYS A 115 -5.72 -4.37 10.83
CA LYS A 115 -5.80 -3.26 11.80
C LYS A 115 -5.32 -1.91 11.24
N GLY A 116 -5.38 -1.74 9.92
CA GLY A 116 -4.91 -0.55 9.22
C GLY A 116 -3.39 -0.36 9.24
N GLU A 117 -2.61 -1.44 9.38
CA GLU A 117 -1.15 -1.44 9.30
C GLU A 117 -0.70 -2.21 8.05
N LEU A 118 0.15 -1.59 7.23
CA LEU A 118 0.74 -2.21 6.05
C LEU A 118 2.27 -2.03 6.03
N ASN A 119 3.00 -3.10 5.80
CA ASN A 119 4.45 -3.10 5.68
C ASN A 119 4.82 -2.82 4.22
N VAL A 120 5.58 -1.75 3.98
CA VAL A 120 5.98 -1.35 2.64
C VAL A 120 7.49 -1.17 2.57
N GLU A 121 8.14 -1.82 1.61
CA GLU A 121 9.55 -1.62 1.31
C GLU A 121 9.71 -0.40 0.39
N VAL A 122 10.40 0.63 0.86
CA VAL A 122 10.67 1.85 0.11
C VAL A 122 11.89 1.68 -0.79
N ILE A 123 11.69 1.88 -2.09
CA ILE A 123 12.77 1.92 -3.07
C ILE A 123 13.09 3.38 -3.35
N LYS A 124 14.31 3.78 -2.98
CA LYS A 124 14.82 5.13 -3.24
C LYS A 124 14.69 5.47 -4.72
N ALA A 125 14.18 6.66 -5.03
CA ALA A 125 14.18 7.20 -6.37
C ALA A 125 15.63 7.30 -6.83
N SER A 126 16.08 6.29 -7.58
CA SER A 126 17.39 6.35 -8.21
C SER A 126 17.31 7.51 -9.20
N SER A 127 18.08 8.56 -8.91
CA SER A 127 18.26 9.74 -9.75
C SER A 127 19.00 9.38 -11.06
N ALA A 128 18.61 8.29 -11.71
CA ALA A 128 19.05 7.81 -13.01
C ALA A 128 17.93 7.91 -14.07
N ALA A 129 16.71 8.30 -13.69
CA ALA A 129 15.61 8.61 -14.62
C ALA A 129 15.35 10.12 -14.70
N ALA A 130 16.39 10.90 -14.99
CA ALA A 130 16.19 12.25 -15.51
C ALA A 130 15.73 12.16 -16.97
N ALA A 131 14.42 12.05 -17.19
CA ALA A 131 13.75 12.58 -18.38
C ALA A 131 12.24 12.70 -18.14
N PRO A 132 11.73 13.88 -17.77
CA PRO A 132 10.30 14.17 -17.88
C PRO A 132 9.94 14.18 -19.37
N ALA A 133 9.27 13.15 -19.85
CA ALA A 133 8.48 13.26 -21.08
C ALA A 133 7.22 14.08 -20.77
N ALA A 134 7.41 15.38 -20.60
CA ALA A 134 6.36 16.35 -20.84
C ALA A 134 5.96 16.23 -22.32
N ALA A 135 4.95 15.41 -22.62
CA ALA A 135 4.32 15.35 -23.92
C ALA A 135 2.81 15.54 -23.77
N LYS A 136 2.43 16.83 -23.79
CA LYS A 136 1.16 17.37 -24.30
C LYS A 136 -0.15 16.81 -23.73
N SER A 137 -0.72 17.58 -22.81
CA SER A 137 -2.13 17.96 -22.94
C SER A 137 -2.31 18.79 -24.21
N ALA A 138 -3.02 18.27 -25.22
CA ALA A 138 -3.73 19.04 -26.24
C ALA A 138 -4.67 18.15 -27.05
N GLY A 139 -5.98 18.40 -26.97
CA GLY A 139 -7.01 17.85 -27.88
C GLY A 139 -8.23 17.33 -27.13
N ALA A 140 -9.22 18.18 -26.84
CA ALA A 140 -10.48 18.31 -27.61
C ALA A 140 -11.47 17.18 -27.28
N ALA A 141 -12.47 17.43 -26.43
CA ALA A 141 -13.78 17.97 -26.82
C ALA A 141 -14.57 17.07 -27.80
N GLU A 142 -15.57 16.37 -27.22
CA GLU A 142 -16.96 16.24 -27.69
C GLU A 142 -17.30 15.45 -28.99
N ALA A 143 -18.02 14.33 -28.83
CA ALA A 143 -19.16 13.82 -29.66
C ALA A 143 -19.42 12.33 -29.30
N LYS A 144 -20.49 11.97 -28.58
CA LYS A 144 -21.90 11.74 -29.02
C LYS A 144 -22.06 10.67 -30.12
N LYS A 145 -22.51 9.47 -29.74
CA LYS A 145 -23.30 8.42 -30.47
C LYS A 145 -22.90 7.05 -29.90
N GLU A 146 -23.73 6.02 -29.75
CA GLU A 146 -25.11 5.71 -30.14
C GLU A 146 -25.47 4.43 -29.36
N GLU A 147 -26.72 4.32 -28.94
CA GLU A 147 -27.40 3.07 -28.58
C GLU A 147 -27.12 1.96 -29.62
N PRO A 148 -27.21 0.68 -29.22
CA PRO A 148 -28.45 0.02 -29.63
C PRO A 148 -29.18 -0.65 -28.47
N GLN A 149 -30.47 -0.33 -28.42
CA GLN A 149 -31.55 -1.21 -28.02
C GLN A 149 -31.40 -2.64 -28.56
N GLY A 150 -31.84 -3.59 -27.75
CA GLY A 150 -31.96 -5.01 -28.06
C GLY A 150 -32.26 -5.77 -26.76
N GLU A 151 -33.44 -5.64 -26.14
CA GLU A 151 -34.73 -6.20 -26.55
C GLU A 151 -34.95 -7.64 -26.02
N LEU A 152 -35.88 -7.76 -25.06
CA LEU A 152 -36.72 -8.91 -24.64
C LEU A 152 -36.02 -10.11 -23.93
N ALA A 153 -36.50 -10.65 -22.81
CA ALA A 153 -37.89 -10.92 -22.44
C ALA A 153 -38.09 -11.15 -20.92
N PRO A 154 -39.36 -11.13 -20.44
CA PRO A 154 -39.77 -11.14 -19.03
C PRO A 154 -40.18 -12.53 -18.50
N SER A 155 -40.10 -12.71 -17.18
CA SER A 155 -40.86 -13.69 -16.38
C SER A 155 -40.80 -13.18 -14.94
N LEU A 156 -41.84 -12.64 -14.29
CA LEU A 156 -43.28 -12.94 -14.31
C LEU A 156 -43.60 -14.38 -13.85
N LEU A 157 -43.30 -14.67 -12.58
CA LEU A 157 -44.06 -15.57 -11.71
C LEU A 157 -43.48 -15.39 -10.29
N GLY A 158 -44.19 -14.79 -9.33
CA GLY A 158 -45.40 -15.34 -8.73
C GLY A 158 -45.00 -15.91 -7.37
N GLY A 159 -45.41 -15.25 -6.29
CA GLY A 159 -44.97 -15.61 -4.94
C GLY A 159 -45.64 -14.82 -3.84
N ASP A 160 -46.97 -14.77 -3.91
CA ASP A 160 -47.88 -14.35 -2.86
C ASP A 160 -47.57 -14.99 -1.49
N ALA A 161 -47.86 -14.18 -0.47
CA ALA A 161 -48.54 -14.56 0.77
C ALA A 161 -47.74 -14.82 2.06
N LYS A 162 -48.28 -14.14 3.09
CA LYS A 162 -48.61 -14.63 4.44
C LYS A 162 -47.55 -14.34 5.51
N ALA A 163 -47.70 -13.27 6.28
CA ALA A 163 -48.62 -13.05 7.41
C ALA A 163 -48.32 -13.90 8.66
N ALA A 164 -48.18 -13.15 9.76
CA ALA A 164 -48.59 -13.42 11.14
C ALA A 164 -47.71 -14.33 12.03
N ALA A 165 -47.32 -13.74 13.17
CA ALA A 165 -47.53 -14.18 14.57
C ALA A 165 -46.25 -13.90 15.39
N ALA A 166 -46.22 -12.97 16.35
CA ALA A 166 -46.92 -12.96 17.65
C ALA A 166 -46.53 -14.14 18.57
N ALA A 167 -45.61 -13.88 19.50
CA ALA A 167 -45.59 -14.39 20.88
C ALA A 167 -44.52 -13.58 21.62
N LYS A 168 -44.89 -12.62 22.48
CA LYS A 168 -45.11 -12.74 23.93
C LYS A 168 -43.87 -13.14 24.71
#